data_AF-A0A9W9G4W7-F1
#
_entry.id   AF-A0A9W9G4W7-F1
#
_cell.length_a   1.000
_cell.length_b   1.000
_cell.length_c   1.000
_cell.angle_alpha   90.00
_cell.angle_beta   90.00
_cell.angle_gamma   90.00
#
_symmetry.space_group_name_H-M   'P 1'
#
loop_
_entity.id
_entity.type
_entity.pdbx_description
1 polymer ?
#
loop_
_entity_poly.entity_id
_entity_poly.type
_entity_poly.pdbx_seq_one_letter_code
_entity_poly.pdbx_strand_id
1 'polypeptide(L)'
;MPPNAVHETCPPSKRQKTNHIPYSTHLSIENTDRDFDRRPESGRREWKHRLIPKTNSTEWGAGQNASDRAGLVSETNEYNERLLRTYHRSLSKSDVVLLVSSPFGDRFWSVSRDAADIKVGGLFIHITPLGYYPTTQLLKAPRTFFPQLTIDGYINPRKFLTDADLHSLQALFPESVGARIFISGFLCILFPTVTTLKRANCLEFPPEIGGLPVLLDIADFTLTAQDVESGAALADEEAKSTACLGLKIRLPDGTTALTTVTHAFIPNPSRCKFNLRIADWITRAINALSQFRNPLLGHEAPAFGKTHQSRTDDIIGKELRLFTTNAAIGKITRCYDNPSRILPYPSGYHHDLSLIQGNALPDVMTPPGYPPISEWAPHSEVLAGAPLYATAMNAKTQRWRVIEGEKVPSVVENAVLLGSQYFWEREAYRADVSLLWRTVDHVDSASGYSGSVLCTGVPGGSGQGKAALFQNFEAGLRVWNNPPMFANIKGGFLLPTEIRNSVIVARDPQPQPQYNTLPQHSRLWTHGRRSLSGP
;
A
#
# COMPACT_ATOMS: atom_id res chain seq x y z
N MET A 1 62.66 -42.71 -11.32
CA MET A 1 63.09 -41.42 -10.71
C MET A 1 63.93 -40.72 -11.76
N PRO A 2 63.46 -39.63 -12.40
CA PRO A 2 63.09 -38.31 -11.82
C PRO A 2 61.79 -37.73 -12.47
N PRO A 3 61.53 -36.41 -12.51
CA PRO A 3 61.20 -35.48 -11.41
C PRO A 3 59.75 -34.92 -11.47
N ASN A 4 59.34 -34.30 -10.36
CA ASN A 4 58.02 -33.72 -10.09
C ASN A 4 57.62 -32.58 -11.05
N ALA A 5 56.38 -32.65 -11.56
CA ALA A 5 55.71 -31.55 -12.24
C ALA A 5 55.17 -30.54 -11.21
N VAL A 6 55.56 -29.28 -11.37
CA VAL A 6 55.06 -28.13 -10.61
C VAL A 6 53.73 -27.71 -11.22
N HIS A 7 52.65 -27.75 -10.42
CA HIS A 7 51.37 -27.15 -10.78
C HIS A 7 51.47 -25.61 -10.64
N GLU A 8 51.41 -24.90 -11.76
CA GLU A 8 51.16 -23.46 -11.79
C GLU A 8 49.72 -23.19 -11.32
N THR A 9 49.59 -22.49 -10.20
CA THR A 9 48.32 -21.96 -9.71
C THR A 9 48.08 -20.58 -10.30
N CYS A 10 46.97 -20.43 -11.04
CA CYS A 10 46.48 -19.13 -11.48
C CYS A 10 46.32 -18.18 -10.28
N PRO A 11 46.77 -16.91 -10.37
CA PRO A 11 46.56 -15.95 -9.30
C PRO A 11 45.06 -15.62 -9.18
N PRO A 12 44.53 -15.45 -7.96
CA PRO A 12 43.14 -15.09 -7.74
C PRO A 12 42.86 -13.71 -8.35
N SER A 13 41.81 -13.64 -9.17
CA SER A 13 41.29 -12.39 -9.73
C SER A 13 41.03 -11.41 -8.59
N LYS A 14 41.71 -10.26 -8.61
CA LYS A 14 41.46 -9.15 -7.67
C LYS A 14 39.99 -8.75 -7.76
N ARG A 15 39.19 -9.14 -6.77
CA ARG A 15 37.86 -8.56 -6.52
C ARG A 15 38.05 -7.05 -6.40
N GLN A 16 37.52 -6.30 -7.36
CA GLN A 16 37.35 -4.86 -7.20
C GLN A 16 36.51 -4.66 -5.95
N LYS A 17 37.09 -4.02 -4.93
CA LYS A 17 36.34 -3.49 -3.80
C LYS A 17 35.42 -2.42 -4.36
N THR A 18 34.15 -2.75 -4.55
CA THR A 18 33.10 -1.77 -4.74
C THR A 18 33.05 -0.94 -3.47
N ASN A 19 33.38 0.34 -3.58
CA ASN A 19 33.20 1.31 -2.50
C ASN A 19 31.70 1.47 -2.27
N HIS A 20 31.11 0.58 -1.47
CA HIS A 20 29.81 0.84 -0.87
C HIS A 20 29.99 2.01 0.08
N ILE A 21 29.61 3.21 -0.36
CA ILE A 21 29.41 4.33 0.55
C ILE A 21 28.20 3.92 1.41
N PRO A 22 28.35 3.67 2.73
CA PRO A 22 27.23 3.32 3.57
C PRO A 22 26.25 4.50 3.57
N TYR A 23 25.05 4.28 3.03
CA TYR A 23 23.97 5.25 3.09
C TYR A 23 23.52 5.39 4.55
N SER A 24 23.27 6.63 4.99
CA SER A 24 22.70 6.87 6.31
C SER A 24 21.27 6.31 6.34
N THR A 25 21.04 5.24 7.09
CA THR A 25 19.72 4.64 7.32
C THR A 25 18.78 5.52 8.15
N HIS A 26 19.18 6.76 8.47
CA HIS A 26 18.34 7.65 9.25
C HIS A 26 17.21 8.22 8.39
N LEU A 27 16.02 7.66 8.53
CA LEU A 27 14.77 8.29 8.12
C LEU A 27 14.63 9.63 8.86
N SER A 28 14.90 10.75 8.18
CA SER A 28 14.63 12.08 8.75
C SER A 28 13.15 12.39 8.57
N ILE A 29 12.31 11.81 9.43
CA ILE A 29 10.91 12.22 9.57
C ILE A 29 10.93 13.65 10.10
N GLU A 30 10.25 14.56 9.40
CA GLU A 30 10.20 15.96 9.81
C GLU A 30 9.50 16.11 11.16
N ASN A 31 9.97 17.02 12.00
CA ASN A 31 9.38 17.23 13.32
C ASN A 31 7.91 17.62 13.25
N THR A 32 7.50 18.30 12.19
CA THR A 32 6.09 18.66 11.89
C THR A 32 5.21 17.44 11.67
N ASP A 33 5.76 16.31 11.23
CA ASP A 33 5.04 15.06 10.99
C ASP A 33 5.01 14.15 12.23
N ARG A 34 5.87 14.43 13.22
CA ARG A 34 5.94 13.72 14.50
C ARG A 34 4.92 14.25 15.51
N ASP A 35 4.49 13.39 16.42
CA ASP A 35 3.50 13.70 17.45
C ASP A 35 4.08 14.46 18.65
N PHE A 36 4.75 15.59 18.40
CA PHE A 36 5.30 16.44 19.48
C PHE A 36 4.24 17.31 20.16
N ASP A 37 3.15 17.66 19.45
CA ASP A 37 2.12 18.60 19.92
C ASP A 37 1.02 17.92 20.76
N ARG A 38 1.40 17.06 21.72
CA ARG A 38 0.43 16.42 22.61
C ARG A 38 -0.20 17.45 23.54
N ARG A 39 -1.48 17.78 23.31
CA ARG A 39 -2.21 18.70 24.20
C ARG A 39 -2.34 18.11 25.61
N PRO A 40 -2.19 18.93 26.67
CA PRO A 40 -2.44 18.50 28.04
C PRO A 40 -3.90 18.09 28.27
N GLU A 41 -4.14 17.26 29.29
CA GLU A 41 -5.41 16.58 29.61
C GLU A 41 -6.61 17.51 29.83
N SER A 42 -6.40 18.77 30.21
CA SER A 42 -7.43 19.65 30.77
C SER A 42 -8.37 20.36 29.77
N GLY A 43 -8.27 20.11 28.46
CA GLY A 43 -9.06 20.84 27.45
C GLY A 43 -9.53 20.04 26.22
N ARG A 44 -9.51 18.71 26.24
CA ARG A 44 -9.69 17.91 25.01
C ARG A 44 -11.13 17.42 24.77
N ARG A 45 -11.52 17.44 23.49
CA ARG A 45 -12.63 16.63 22.95
C ARG A 45 -12.23 15.16 23.09
N GLU A 46 -13.14 14.30 23.52
CA GLU A 46 -12.89 12.86 23.61
C GLU A 46 -13.24 12.14 22.30
N TRP A 47 -12.72 10.93 22.14
CA TRP A 47 -13.22 10.02 21.12
C TRP A 47 -14.70 9.73 21.38
N LYS A 48 -15.56 9.98 20.37
CA LYS A 48 -16.98 9.66 20.44
C LYS A 48 -17.31 8.59 19.42
N HIS A 49 -17.81 7.45 19.91
CA HIS A 49 -18.25 6.34 19.09
C HIS A 49 -19.77 6.22 19.18
N ARG A 50 -20.48 6.45 18.08
CA ARG A 50 -21.95 6.32 18.04
C ARG A 50 -22.35 5.20 17.10
N LEU A 51 -22.96 4.16 17.66
CA LEU A 51 -23.52 3.06 16.88
C LEU A 51 -24.71 3.56 16.05
N ILE A 52 -24.66 3.33 14.74
CA ILE A 52 -25.78 3.62 13.84
C ILE A 52 -26.52 2.32 13.56
N PRO A 53 -27.75 2.15 14.08
CA PRO A 53 -28.53 0.94 13.86
C PRO A 53 -29.08 0.90 12.44
N LYS A 54 -29.33 -0.30 11.93
CA LYS A 54 -30.18 -0.49 10.74
C LYS A 54 -31.60 0.01 11.04
N THR A 55 -32.29 0.46 10.02
CA THR A 55 -33.69 0.90 10.11
C THR A 55 -34.59 0.10 9.17
N ASN A 56 -35.85 -0.04 9.54
CA ASN A 56 -36.91 -0.61 8.68
C ASN A 56 -37.78 0.49 8.05
N SER A 57 -37.40 1.77 8.21
CA SER A 57 -38.11 2.90 7.63
C SER A 57 -38.14 2.80 6.10
N THR A 58 -39.31 3.02 5.52
CA THR A 58 -39.55 3.03 4.07
C THR A 58 -39.56 4.45 3.48
N GLU A 59 -39.22 5.48 4.28
CA GLU A 59 -39.29 6.89 3.87
C GLU A 59 -38.38 7.24 2.68
N TRP A 60 -37.37 6.41 2.41
CA TRP A 60 -36.45 6.57 1.28
C TRP A 60 -36.76 5.65 0.10
N GLY A 61 -37.91 4.97 0.13
CA GLY A 61 -38.29 3.94 -0.83
C GLY A 61 -37.95 2.53 -0.35
N ALA A 62 -38.45 1.52 -1.06
CA ALA A 62 -38.16 0.11 -0.77
C ALA A 62 -36.99 -0.40 -1.62
N GLY A 63 -36.16 -1.25 -1.02
CA GLY A 63 -35.13 -2.04 -1.72
C GLY A 63 -34.17 -1.17 -2.55
N GLN A 64 -34.20 -1.36 -3.87
CA GLN A 64 -33.27 -0.73 -4.80
C GLN A 64 -33.37 0.80 -4.79
N ASN A 65 -34.56 1.38 -4.69
CA ASN A 65 -34.74 2.84 -4.69
C ASN A 65 -34.00 3.51 -3.51
N ALA A 66 -34.02 2.87 -2.33
CA ALA A 66 -33.30 3.37 -1.16
C ALA A 66 -31.78 3.16 -1.30
N SER A 67 -31.36 2.06 -1.93
CA SER A 67 -29.95 1.81 -2.26
C SER A 67 -29.40 2.86 -3.23
N ASP A 68 -30.12 3.15 -4.31
CA ASP A 68 -29.74 4.15 -5.31
C ASP A 68 -29.68 5.53 -4.67
N ARG A 69 -30.69 5.87 -3.86
CA ARG A 69 -30.71 7.14 -3.12
C ARG A 69 -29.54 7.24 -2.14
N ALA A 70 -29.21 6.17 -1.42
CA ALA A 70 -28.06 6.14 -0.52
C ALA A 70 -26.75 6.36 -1.28
N GLY A 71 -26.60 5.80 -2.49
CA GLY A 71 -25.43 6.01 -3.35
C GLY A 71 -25.27 7.43 -3.88
N LEU A 72 -26.37 8.21 -3.93
CA LEU A 72 -26.35 9.61 -4.37
C LEU A 72 -26.08 10.61 -3.24
N VAL A 73 -26.06 10.18 -1.98
CA VAL A 73 -25.81 11.08 -0.84
C VAL A 73 -24.34 11.54 -0.85
N SER A 74 -24.13 12.84 -1.01
CA SER A 74 -22.80 13.46 -1.00
C SER A 74 -22.31 13.86 0.39
N GLU A 75 -23.21 14.07 1.36
CA GLU A 75 -22.88 14.54 2.71
C GLU A 75 -23.74 13.84 3.79
N THR A 76 -23.12 13.40 4.87
CA THR A 76 -23.75 12.70 6.00
C THR A 76 -24.29 13.70 7.01
N ASN A 77 -25.56 13.54 7.38
CA ASN A 77 -26.21 14.28 8.45
C ASN A 77 -27.10 13.36 9.29
N GLU A 78 -27.70 13.90 10.35
CA GLU A 78 -28.54 13.12 11.27
C GLU A 78 -29.79 12.53 10.61
N TYR A 79 -30.28 13.13 9.52
CA TYR A 79 -31.46 12.65 8.80
C TYR A 79 -31.12 11.45 7.90
N ASN A 80 -29.95 11.44 7.25
CA ASN A 80 -29.60 10.42 6.26
C ASN A 80 -28.65 9.32 6.76
N GLU A 81 -28.11 9.41 7.97
CA GLU A 81 -27.18 8.41 8.51
C GLU A 81 -27.76 6.99 8.52
N ARG A 82 -29.07 6.85 8.79
CA ARG A 82 -29.75 5.55 8.84
C ARG A 82 -30.03 5.00 7.44
N LEU A 83 -30.31 5.88 6.47
CA LEU A 83 -30.39 5.53 5.05
C LEU A 83 -29.04 4.96 4.58
N LEU A 84 -27.96 5.70 4.82
CA LEU A 84 -26.59 5.29 4.45
C LEU A 84 -26.22 3.97 5.13
N ARG A 85 -26.40 3.87 6.45
CA ARG A 85 -26.13 2.66 7.24
C ARG A 85 -26.82 1.41 6.70
N THR A 86 -28.07 1.55 6.28
CA THR A 86 -28.95 0.43 5.96
C THR A 86 -28.85 0.01 4.51
N TYR A 87 -28.75 0.97 3.60
CA TYR A 87 -28.91 0.72 2.16
C TYR A 87 -27.64 0.97 1.34
N HIS A 88 -26.64 1.69 1.86
CA HIS A 88 -25.40 1.89 1.11
C HIS A 88 -24.61 0.58 0.99
N ARG A 89 -24.11 0.24 -0.21
CA ARG A 89 -23.43 -1.03 -0.51
C ARG A 89 -22.27 -1.37 0.45
N SER A 90 -21.59 -0.33 0.94
CA SER A 90 -20.41 -0.45 1.82
C SER A 90 -20.71 -0.47 3.32
N LEU A 91 -21.90 -0.03 3.75
CA LEU A 91 -22.28 -0.01 5.17
C LEU A 91 -23.34 -1.06 5.51
N SER A 92 -24.24 -1.36 4.58
CA SER A 92 -25.38 -2.28 4.74
C SER A 92 -24.97 -3.69 5.17
N LYS A 93 -23.86 -4.18 4.63
CA LYS A 93 -23.32 -5.51 4.92
C LYS A 93 -22.64 -5.59 6.29
N SER A 94 -22.23 -4.48 6.87
CA SER A 94 -21.51 -4.44 8.15
C SER A 94 -22.46 -4.70 9.32
N ASP A 95 -22.04 -5.56 10.24
CA ASP A 95 -22.80 -5.85 11.47
C ASP A 95 -22.74 -4.66 12.41
N VAL A 96 -21.54 -4.11 12.62
CA VAL A 96 -21.33 -2.89 13.40
C VAL A 96 -20.85 -1.78 12.49
N VAL A 97 -21.53 -0.64 12.58
CA VAL A 97 -21.16 0.61 11.91
C VAL A 97 -21.26 1.73 12.93
N LEU A 98 -20.14 2.38 13.16
CA LEU A 98 -20.01 3.49 14.10
C LEU A 98 -19.79 4.76 13.30
N LEU A 99 -20.43 5.85 13.70
CA LEU A 99 -19.97 7.18 13.36
C LEU A 99 -18.99 7.63 14.46
N VAL A 100 -17.72 7.82 14.09
CA VAL A 100 -16.65 8.15 15.02
C VAL A 100 -16.26 9.61 14.87
N SER A 101 -16.15 10.31 16.00
CA SER A 101 -15.54 11.64 16.08
C SER A 101 -14.22 11.53 16.81
N SER A 102 -13.13 11.87 16.14
CA SER A 102 -11.77 11.87 16.70
C SER A 102 -11.43 13.26 17.26
N PRO A 103 -10.63 13.37 18.33
CA PRO A 103 -10.02 14.64 18.72
C PRO A 103 -9.03 15.21 17.70
N PHE A 104 -8.59 14.40 16.74
CA PHE A 104 -7.47 14.70 15.85
C PHE A 104 -7.85 14.92 14.38
N GLY A 105 -9.15 14.97 14.07
CA GLY A 105 -9.60 15.19 12.70
C GLY A 105 -11.11 15.07 12.54
N ASP A 106 -11.53 14.99 11.27
CA ASP A 106 -12.94 14.93 10.92
C ASP A 106 -13.61 13.61 11.34
N ARG A 107 -14.95 13.64 11.32
CA ARG A 107 -15.77 12.44 11.56
C ARG A 107 -15.58 11.43 10.44
N PHE A 108 -15.72 10.16 10.76
CA PHE A 108 -15.62 9.08 9.79
C PHE A 108 -16.52 7.90 10.17
N TRP A 109 -16.79 7.05 9.18
CA TRP A 109 -17.43 5.75 9.39
C TRP A 109 -16.40 4.73 9.85
N SER A 110 -16.69 4.01 10.94
CA SER A 110 -15.92 2.83 11.34
C SER A 110 -16.78 1.58 11.16
N VAL A 111 -16.26 0.59 10.43
CA VAL A 111 -17.00 -0.63 10.09
C VAL A 111 -16.30 -1.87 10.61
N SER A 112 -17.09 -2.88 11.01
CA SER A 112 -16.55 -4.13 11.56
C SER A 112 -16.06 -5.12 10.53
N ARG A 113 -16.33 -4.88 9.25
CA ARG A 113 -15.92 -5.72 8.11
C ARG A 113 -15.38 -4.86 7.00
N ASP A 114 -14.87 -5.52 5.97
CA ASP A 114 -14.40 -4.83 4.79
C ASP A 114 -15.52 -4.11 4.01
N ALA A 115 -15.14 -3.01 3.36
CA ALA A 115 -16.06 -2.11 2.68
C ALA A 115 -15.59 -1.83 1.24
N ALA A 116 -16.50 -2.03 0.28
CA ALA A 116 -16.22 -1.82 -1.14
C ALA A 116 -15.76 -0.38 -1.44
N ASP A 117 -16.37 0.61 -0.79
CA ASP A 117 -16.04 2.02 -0.96
C ASP A 117 -15.09 2.51 0.13
N ILE A 118 -14.35 3.57 -0.20
CA ILE A 118 -13.52 4.29 0.77
C ILE A 118 -14.25 5.45 1.46
N LYS A 119 -15.40 5.86 0.93
CA LYS A 119 -16.15 7.04 1.37
C LYS A 119 -17.66 6.82 1.19
N VAL A 120 -18.47 7.32 2.13
CA VAL A 120 -19.94 7.28 2.08
C VAL A 120 -20.49 8.57 2.65
N GLY A 121 -21.39 9.25 1.92
CA GLY A 121 -21.98 10.50 2.36
C GLY A 121 -20.93 11.50 2.80
N GLY A 122 -19.87 11.70 2.02
CA GLY A 122 -18.87 12.72 2.37
C GLY A 122 -17.85 12.30 3.43
N LEU A 123 -18.01 11.14 4.08
CA LEU A 123 -17.14 10.68 5.17
C LEU A 123 -16.33 9.45 4.77
N PHE A 124 -15.04 9.43 5.11
CA PHE A 124 -14.19 8.26 4.90
C PHE A 124 -14.66 7.05 5.71
N ILE A 125 -14.41 5.86 5.20
CA ILE A 125 -14.67 4.60 5.90
C ILE A 125 -13.34 4.00 6.35
N HIS A 126 -13.16 3.88 7.65
CA HIS A 126 -12.09 3.12 8.28
C HIS A 126 -12.60 1.78 8.79
N ILE A 127 -11.72 0.79 8.78
CA ILE A 127 -12.02 -0.55 9.27
C ILE A 127 -11.61 -0.60 10.75
N THR A 128 -12.49 -1.13 11.59
CA THR A 128 -12.18 -1.43 12.98
C THR A 128 -11.31 -2.71 13.01
N PRO A 129 -10.06 -2.64 13.46
CA PRO A 129 -9.20 -3.83 13.54
C PRO A 129 -9.74 -4.81 14.58
N LEU A 130 -9.54 -6.10 14.33
CA LEU A 130 -9.76 -7.17 15.30
C LEU A 130 -8.42 -7.76 15.73
N GLY A 131 -8.20 -7.86 17.04
CA GLY A 131 -7.01 -8.48 17.61
C GLY A 131 -7.33 -9.23 18.89
N TYR A 132 -6.30 -9.83 19.49
CA TYR A 132 -6.39 -10.39 20.84
C TYR A 132 -6.33 -9.24 21.83
N TYR A 133 -7.27 -9.18 22.75
CA TYR A 133 -7.21 -8.24 23.86
C TYR A 133 -6.16 -8.69 24.87
N PRO A 134 -5.36 -7.77 25.43
CA PRO A 134 -4.51 -8.06 26.57
C PRO A 134 -5.32 -8.73 27.69
N THR A 135 -4.86 -9.87 28.19
CA THR A 135 -5.48 -10.51 29.36
C THR A 135 -5.21 -9.63 30.57
N THR A 136 -6.15 -8.74 30.91
CA THR A 136 -6.08 -7.96 32.15
C THR A 136 -6.94 -8.68 33.18
N GLN A 137 -6.32 -9.36 34.15
CA GLN A 137 -7.06 -9.85 35.31
C GLN A 137 -7.40 -8.68 36.28
N LEU A 138 -6.67 -7.57 36.15
CA LEU A 138 -6.91 -6.34 36.89
C LEU A 138 -7.55 -5.29 35.99
N LEU A 139 -8.88 -5.22 36.01
CA LEU A 139 -9.62 -4.07 35.53
C LEU A 139 -9.12 -2.82 36.30
N LYS A 140 -8.26 -2.02 35.68
CA LYS A 140 -7.67 -0.76 36.20
C LYS A 140 -6.39 -0.91 37.04
N ALA A 141 -5.35 -1.60 36.54
CA ALA A 141 -4.01 -1.39 37.09
C ALA A 141 -3.57 0.08 36.86
N PRO A 142 -3.22 0.85 37.92
CA PRO A 142 -2.67 2.20 37.78
C PRO A 142 -1.45 2.26 36.85
N ARG A 143 -1.22 3.41 36.19
CA ARG A 143 0.00 3.65 35.37
C ARG A 143 1.31 3.33 36.11
N THR A 144 1.33 3.46 37.44
CA THR A 144 2.50 3.15 38.28
C THR A 144 2.94 1.68 38.21
N PHE A 145 2.09 0.77 37.74
CA PHE A 145 2.46 -0.63 37.51
C PHE A 145 3.30 -0.83 36.24
N PHE A 146 3.38 0.18 35.36
CA PHE A 146 4.12 0.13 34.11
C PHE A 146 5.16 1.26 34.06
N PRO A 147 6.26 1.17 34.82
CA PRO A 147 7.29 2.21 34.88
C PRO A 147 8.00 2.45 33.53
N GLN A 148 7.92 1.48 32.62
CA GLN A 148 8.44 1.56 31.25
C GLN A 148 7.60 2.47 30.33
N LEU A 149 6.34 2.74 30.71
CA LEU A 149 5.40 3.51 29.91
C LEU A 149 5.61 5.01 30.14
N THR A 150 6.32 5.65 29.22
CA THR A 150 6.63 7.10 29.26
C THR A 150 5.74 7.92 28.32
N ILE A 151 4.80 7.26 27.64
CA ILE A 151 3.86 7.93 26.73
C ILE A 151 2.84 8.72 27.55
N ASP A 152 3.06 10.02 27.61
CA ASP A 152 2.13 10.96 28.24
C ASP A 152 1.20 11.62 27.22
N GLY A 153 -0.08 11.73 27.57
CA GLY A 153 -1.13 12.28 26.72
C GLY A 153 -1.66 11.33 25.64
N TYR A 154 -2.60 11.83 24.84
CA TYR A 154 -3.19 11.08 23.72
C TYR A 154 -2.24 11.06 22.51
N ILE A 155 -1.99 9.86 21.97
CA ILE A 155 -1.33 9.64 20.68
C ILE A 155 -2.25 10.10 19.57
N ASN A 156 -1.72 10.91 18.65
CA ASN A 156 -2.42 11.28 17.42
C ASN A 156 -2.19 10.23 16.31
N PRO A 157 -3.23 9.47 15.87
CA PRO A 157 -3.08 8.48 14.81
C PRO A 157 -2.71 9.05 13.42
N ARG A 158 -2.78 10.37 13.26
CA ARG A 158 -2.43 11.13 12.05
C ARG A 158 -1.05 11.79 12.17
N LYS A 159 -0.19 11.29 13.06
CA LYS A 159 1.20 11.70 13.20
C LYS A 159 2.06 10.47 13.39
N PHE A 160 3.33 10.58 13.06
CA PHE A 160 4.29 9.54 13.38
C PHE A 160 4.65 9.58 14.86
N LEU A 161 4.86 8.42 15.46
CA LEU A 161 5.38 8.30 16.81
C LEU A 161 6.76 8.97 16.93
N THR A 162 7.03 9.53 18.10
CA THR A 162 8.37 10.02 18.44
C THR A 162 9.28 8.84 18.80
N ASP A 163 10.59 9.05 18.75
CA ASP A 163 11.56 8.00 19.13
C ASP A 163 11.36 7.55 20.58
N ALA A 164 10.98 8.47 21.47
CA ALA A 164 10.69 8.16 22.87
C ALA A 164 9.47 7.23 23.02
N ASP A 165 8.43 7.42 22.20
CA ASP A 165 7.27 6.52 22.21
C ASP A 165 7.64 5.14 21.70
N LEU A 166 8.42 5.08 20.62
CA LEU A 166 8.88 3.81 20.04
C LEU A 166 9.71 3.04 21.07
N HIS A 167 10.62 3.70 21.79
CA HIS A 167 11.38 3.08 22.88
C HIS A 167 10.48 2.61 24.01
N SER A 168 9.49 3.40 24.40
CA SER A 168 8.53 3.01 25.44
C SER A 168 7.72 1.78 25.04
N LEU A 169 7.22 1.72 23.81
CA LEU A 169 6.50 0.54 23.30
C LEU A 169 7.40 -0.69 23.20
N GLN A 170 8.64 -0.54 22.74
CA GLN A 170 9.59 -1.66 22.66
C GLN A 170 9.94 -2.20 24.05
N ALA A 171 10.12 -1.33 25.04
CA ALA A 171 10.38 -1.71 26.42
C ALA A 171 9.17 -2.40 27.08
N LEU A 172 7.96 -1.91 26.80
CA LEU A 172 6.73 -2.48 27.33
C LEU A 172 6.38 -3.83 26.68
N PHE A 173 6.69 -4.02 25.40
CA PHE A 173 6.39 -5.24 24.65
C PHE A 173 7.68 -5.90 24.11
N PRO A 174 8.53 -6.47 24.98
CA PRO A 174 9.87 -6.91 24.62
C PRO A 174 9.91 -8.13 23.68
N GLU A 175 8.81 -8.88 23.52
CA GLU A 175 8.73 -10.01 22.56
C GLU A 175 8.04 -9.61 21.23
N SER A 176 7.61 -8.35 21.07
CA SER A 176 6.98 -7.86 19.84
C SER A 176 8.00 -7.61 18.73
N VAL A 177 7.55 -7.54 17.48
CA VAL A 177 8.38 -7.16 16.32
C VAL A 177 7.98 -5.81 15.74
N GLY A 178 6.86 -5.24 16.16
CA GLY A 178 6.39 -3.96 15.66
C GLY A 178 5.10 -3.50 16.31
N ALA A 179 4.57 -2.40 15.80
CA ALA A 179 3.27 -1.86 16.15
C ALA A 179 2.55 -1.26 14.93
N ARG A 180 1.23 -1.15 14.98
CA ARG A 180 0.40 -0.41 14.03
C ARG A 180 -0.48 0.57 14.79
N ILE A 181 -0.59 1.79 14.28
CA ILE A 181 -1.53 2.79 14.78
C ILE A 181 -2.54 3.08 13.68
N PHE A 182 -3.81 2.79 13.96
CA PHE A 182 -4.90 2.99 13.02
C PHE A 182 -5.64 4.31 13.30
N ILE A 183 -6.01 5.00 12.22
CA ILE A 183 -6.85 6.21 12.25
C ILE A 183 -8.23 5.92 12.87
N SER A 184 -8.69 4.67 12.81
CA SER A 184 -9.89 4.21 13.54
C SER A 184 -9.75 4.26 15.07
N GLY A 185 -8.57 4.62 15.61
CA GLY A 185 -8.34 4.86 17.04
C GLY A 185 -7.85 3.63 17.79
N PHE A 186 -6.96 2.83 17.20
CA PHE A 186 -6.43 1.61 17.82
C PHE A 186 -4.91 1.52 17.72
N LEU A 187 -4.28 1.00 18.77
CA LEU A 187 -2.88 0.59 18.78
C LEU A 187 -2.81 -0.94 18.74
N CYS A 188 -2.17 -1.50 17.74
CA CYS A 188 -1.99 -2.94 17.59
C CYS A 188 -0.52 -3.32 17.70
N ILE A 189 -0.16 -4.12 18.72
CA ILE A 189 1.20 -4.64 18.91
C ILE A 189 1.35 -5.94 18.12
N LEU A 190 2.42 -6.03 17.33
CA LEU A 190 2.67 -7.14 16.42
C LEU A 190 3.68 -8.13 17.00
N PHE A 191 3.33 -9.42 17.00
CA PHE A 191 4.19 -10.51 17.44
C PHE A 191 4.58 -11.41 16.27
N PRO A 192 5.76 -12.06 16.32
CA PRO A 192 6.21 -12.91 15.21
C PRO A 192 5.39 -14.21 15.10
N THR A 193 4.89 -14.73 16.23
CA THR A 193 4.16 -16.00 16.27
C THR A 193 2.99 -15.96 17.27
N VAL A 194 2.02 -16.86 17.09
CA VAL A 194 0.96 -17.11 18.08
C VAL A 194 1.56 -17.45 19.45
N THR A 195 2.63 -18.23 19.48
CA THR A 195 3.25 -18.72 20.72
C THR A 195 3.83 -17.57 21.55
N THR A 196 4.59 -16.68 20.90
CA THR A 196 5.13 -15.46 21.54
C THR A 196 4.00 -14.52 21.97
N LEU A 197 2.96 -14.37 21.15
CA LEU A 197 1.79 -13.57 21.51
C LEU A 197 1.12 -14.11 22.78
N LYS A 198 0.84 -15.42 22.83
CA LYS A 198 0.18 -16.05 23.99
C LYS A 198 1.01 -15.91 25.26
N ARG A 199 2.34 -16.09 25.17
CA ARG A 199 3.26 -15.92 26.30
C ARG A 199 3.25 -14.47 26.79
N ALA A 200 3.41 -13.52 25.88
CA ALA A 200 3.33 -12.10 26.21
C ALA A 200 1.96 -11.74 26.80
N ASN A 201 0.88 -12.29 26.28
CA ASN A 201 -0.48 -12.03 26.77
C ASN A 201 -0.73 -12.53 28.20
N CYS A 202 0.18 -13.34 28.77
CA CYS A 202 0.16 -13.70 30.19
C CYS A 202 0.85 -12.66 31.09
N LEU A 203 1.57 -11.67 30.52
CA LEU A 203 2.42 -10.74 31.27
C LEU A 203 1.70 -9.46 31.75
N GLU A 204 0.38 -9.39 31.60
CA GLU A 204 -0.47 -8.22 31.92
C GLU A 204 0.02 -6.90 31.28
N PHE A 205 -0.75 -6.37 30.32
CA PHE A 205 -0.45 -5.09 29.68
C PHE A 205 -1.56 -4.07 29.91
N PRO A 206 -1.26 -2.77 29.87
CA PRO A 206 -2.31 -1.76 29.95
C PRO A 206 -3.29 -1.95 28.77
N PRO A 207 -4.61 -1.92 29.03
CA PRO A 207 -5.62 -2.09 27.98
C PRO A 207 -5.70 -0.88 27.04
N GLU A 208 -5.11 0.24 27.42
CA GLU A 208 -5.08 1.49 26.67
C GLU A 208 -3.71 2.17 26.83
N ILE A 209 -3.15 2.65 25.73
CA ILE A 209 -1.90 3.43 25.72
C ILE A 209 -2.14 4.69 24.93
N GLY A 210 -1.86 5.84 25.55
CA GLY A 210 -2.02 7.15 24.92
C GLY A 210 -3.41 7.38 24.32
N GLY A 211 -4.49 7.01 25.02
CA GLY A 211 -5.84 7.22 24.52
C GLY A 211 -6.33 6.19 23.48
N LEU A 212 -5.52 5.17 23.18
CA LEU A 212 -5.81 4.16 22.17
C LEU A 212 -5.95 2.77 22.81
N PRO A 213 -7.07 2.06 22.61
CA PRO A 213 -7.19 0.66 22.99
C PRO A 213 -6.10 -0.19 22.36
N VAL A 214 -5.48 -1.03 23.20
CA VAL A 214 -4.40 -1.94 22.81
C VAL A 214 -4.97 -3.27 22.32
N LEU A 215 -4.53 -3.66 21.13
CA LEU A 215 -4.77 -4.97 20.54
C LEU A 215 -3.42 -5.67 20.33
N LEU A 216 -3.42 -7.00 20.41
CA LEU A 216 -2.27 -7.83 20.08
C LEU A 216 -2.60 -8.62 18.80
N ASP A 217 -1.66 -8.70 17.86
CA ASP A 217 -1.83 -9.49 16.64
C ASP A 217 -0.51 -10.09 16.14
N ILE A 218 -0.59 -10.91 15.10
CA ILE A 218 0.55 -11.58 14.48
C ILE A 218 0.99 -10.78 13.26
N ALA A 219 2.30 -10.65 13.11
CA ALA A 219 2.95 -10.02 11.98
C ALA A 219 2.83 -10.88 10.70
N ASP A 220 1.69 -10.87 10.00
CA ASP A 220 1.48 -11.59 8.75
C ASP A 220 1.43 -10.66 7.51
N PHE A 221 2.19 -11.00 6.47
CA PHE A 221 2.44 -10.15 5.31
C PHE A 221 2.70 -10.98 4.05
N THR A 222 2.25 -10.47 2.90
CA THR A 222 2.47 -11.06 1.58
C THR A 222 3.25 -10.08 0.71
N LEU A 223 4.27 -10.60 0.01
CA LEU A 223 5.05 -9.84 -0.97
C LEU A 223 4.16 -9.51 -2.18
N THR A 224 4.27 -8.28 -2.71
CA THR A 224 3.51 -7.87 -3.90
C THR A 224 4.25 -8.15 -5.21
N ALA A 225 5.54 -8.47 -5.17
CA ALA A 225 6.27 -8.97 -6.33
C ALA A 225 5.85 -10.40 -6.68
N GLN A 226 5.67 -10.69 -7.97
CA GLN A 226 5.45 -12.06 -8.44
C GLN A 226 6.79 -12.81 -8.52
N ASP A 227 6.89 -13.92 -7.80
CA ASP A 227 7.83 -14.99 -8.15
C ASP A 227 7.27 -15.68 -9.39
N VAL A 228 7.96 -15.54 -10.54
CA VAL A 228 7.58 -16.27 -11.74
C VAL A 228 8.11 -17.70 -11.60
N GLU A 229 7.33 -18.59 -10.98
CA GLU A 229 7.53 -20.04 -11.13
C GLU A 229 7.06 -20.46 -12.53
N SER A 230 7.99 -20.64 -13.46
CA SER A 230 8.11 -21.72 -14.48
C SER A 230 6.86 -22.27 -15.21
N GLY A 231 5.71 -21.59 -15.23
CA GLY A 231 4.44 -22.19 -15.64
C GLY A 231 3.78 -21.63 -16.91
N ALA A 232 4.12 -20.42 -17.34
CA ALA A 232 3.53 -19.80 -18.52
C ALA A 232 4.44 -20.00 -19.75
N ALA A 233 4.51 -21.25 -20.20
CA ALA A 233 5.05 -21.56 -21.53
C ALA A 233 4.18 -20.88 -22.59
N LEU A 234 4.76 -19.91 -23.31
CA LEU A 234 4.55 -19.58 -24.73
C LEU A 234 5.32 -18.27 -25.08
N ALA A 235 6.61 -18.17 -24.71
CA ALA A 235 7.62 -17.31 -25.34
C ALA A 235 9.02 -17.59 -24.72
N ASP A 236 10.03 -17.76 -25.57
CA ASP A 236 11.35 -18.39 -25.35
C ASP A 236 12.38 -17.71 -24.41
N GLU A 237 12.00 -16.93 -23.38
CA GLU A 237 12.98 -16.55 -22.33
C GLU A 237 12.34 -16.44 -20.93
N GLU A 238 12.70 -17.35 -20.03
CA GLU A 238 12.25 -17.35 -18.63
C GLU A 238 12.83 -16.15 -17.85
N ALA A 239 11.94 -15.29 -17.33
CA ALA A 239 12.30 -14.21 -16.42
C ALA A 239 12.36 -14.74 -14.98
N LYS A 240 13.45 -14.43 -14.25
CA LYS A 240 13.62 -14.88 -12.84
C LYS A 240 12.93 -13.96 -11.83
N SER A 241 12.63 -12.72 -12.21
CA SER A 241 11.81 -11.81 -11.42
C SER A 241 11.25 -10.64 -12.23
N THR A 242 10.13 -10.08 -11.73
CA THR A 242 9.43 -8.94 -12.33
C THR A 242 8.90 -7.97 -11.26
N ALA A 243 9.00 -6.67 -11.50
CA ALA A 243 8.40 -5.62 -10.67
C ALA A 243 7.96 -4.42 -11.49
N CYS A 244 7.00 -3.64 -10.98
CA CYS A 244 6.59 -2.38 -11.60
C CYS A 244 7.72 -1.36 -11.46
N LEU A 245 8.02 -0.66 -12.55
CA LEU A 245 8.84 0.54 -12.54
C LEU A 245 8.00 1.65 -11.91
N GLY A 246 8.59 2.37 -10.96
CA GLY A 246 7.96 3.49 -10.29
C GLY A 246 8.10 4.77 -11.12
N LEU A 247 8.76 5.77 -10.58
CA LEU A 247 8.90 7.09 -11.17
C LEU A 247 10.27 7.29 -11.84
N LYS A 248 10.30 8.15 -12.85
CA LYS A 248 11.54 8.75 -13.36
C LYS A 248 11.85 9.98 -12.54
N ILE A 249 13.02 10.01 -11.93
CA ILE A 249 13.44 11.09 -11.03
C ILE A 249 14.79 11.66 -11.45
N ARG A 250 15.01 12.91 -11.11
CA ARG A 250 16.32 13.58 -11.18
C ARG A 250 16.76 13.89 -9.76
N LEU A 251 17.85 13.27 -9.36
CA LEU A 251 18.45 13.42 -8.04
C LEU A 251 19.10 14.81 -7.87
N PRO A 252 19.39 15.25 -6.64
CA PRO A 252 20.02 16.55 -6.38
C PRO A 252 21.38 16.75 -7.08
N ASP A 253 22.10 15.66 -7.37
CA ASP A 253 23.36 15.67 -8.12
C ASP A 253 23.17 15.80 -9.65
N GLY A 254 21.93 15.95 -10.12
CA GLY A 254 21.55 16.07 -11.52
C GLY A 254 21.39 14.72 -12.24
N THR A 255 21.73 13.59 -11.61
CA THR A 255 21.61 12.28 -12.23
C THR A 255 20.15 11.86 -12.36
N THR A 256 19.80 11.26 -13.50
CA THR A 256 18.43 10.77 -13.75
C THR A 256 18.38 9.26 -13.53
N ALA A 257 17.34 8.79 -12.84
CA ALA A 257 17.14 7.38 -12.54
C ALA A 257 15.65 6.98 -12.63
N LEU A 258 15.39 5.68 -12.77
CA LEU A 258 14.07 5.07 -12.57
C LEU A 258 14.03 4.37 -11.21
N THR A 259 12.94 4.53 -10.48
CA THR A 259 12.72 3.80 -9.22
C THR A 259 12.17 2.40 -9.47
N THR A 260 12.54 1.47 -8.61
CA THR A 260 11.99 0.11 -8.55
C THR A 260 12.10 -0.44 -7.13
N VAL A 261 11.33 -1.49 -6.81
CA VAL A 261 11.42 -2.16 -5.50
C VAL A 261 12.64 -3.07 -5.39
N THR A 262 13.26 -3.14 -4.21
CA THR A 262 14.48 -3.92 -3.95
C THR A 262 14.17 -5.42 -3.86
N HIS A 263 13.12 -5.79 -3.11
CA HIS A 263 12.80 -7.19 -2.79
C HIS A 263 12.51 -8.07 -4.01
N ALA A 264 12.18 -7.47 -5.17
CA ALA A 264 11.96 -8.20 -6.40
C ALA A 264 13.26 -8.78 -7.00
N PHE A 265 14.43 -8.28 -6.59
CA PHE A 265 15.71 -8.64 -7.23
C PHE A 265 16.67 -9.39 -6.31
N ILE A 266 16.30 -9.65 -5.06
CA ILE A 266 17.13 -10.35 -4.08
C ILE A 266 16.41 -11.55 -3.48
N PRO A 267 17.14 -12.53 -2.91
CA PRO A 267 16.52 -13.62 -2.16
C PRO A 267 15.83 -13.07 -0.91
N ASN A 268 14.56 -13.42 -0.72
CA ASN A 268 13.88 -13.16 0.55
C ASN A 268 14.12 -14.33 1.52
N PRO A 269 14.58 -14.08 2.75
CA PRO A 269 14.64 -15.14 3.76
C PRO A 269 13.24 -15.70 3.97
N SER A 270 13.08 -16.99 3.72
CA SER A 270 11.77 -17.65 3.74
C SER A 270 11.17 -17.56 5.15
N ARG A 271 9.92 -17.11 5.26
CA ARG A 271 9.11 -17.44 6.44
C ARG A 271 9.02 -18.96 6.51
N CYS A 272 9.14 -19.52 7.72
CA CYS A 272 9.17 -20.96 7.97
C CYS A 272 8.13 -21.72 7.10
N LYS A 273 8.59 -22.74 6.36
CA LYS A 273 7.98 -23.33 5.15
C LYS A 273 6.62 -24.05 5.34
N PHE A 274 5.94 -23.88 6.47
CA PHE A 274 4.76 -24.71 6.79
C PHE A 274 3.45 -24.23 6.13
N ASN A 275 3.32 -22.95 5.75
CA ASN A 275 2.09 -22.41 5.14
C ASN A 275 2.10 -22.32 3.61
N LEU A 276 3.23 -22.64 2.95
CA LEU A 276 3.34 -22.53 1.50
C LEU A 276 2.45 -23.51 0.75
N ARG A 277 2.11 -24.69 1.29
CA ARG A 277 1.28 -25.66 0.54
C ARG A 277 -0.15 -25.19 0.32
N ILE A 278 -0.72 -24.48 1.29
CA ILE A 278 -2.09 -23.96 1.18
C ILE A 278 -2.09 -22.68 0.35
N ALA A 279 -1.13 -21.78 0.57
CA ALA A 279 -0.95 -20.60 -0.26
C ALA A 279 -0.67 -20.96 -1.72
N ASP A 280 0.23 -21.90 -2.00
CA ASP A 280 0.49 -22.41 -3.34
C ASP A 280 -0.72 -23.11 -3.94
N TRP A 281 -1.51 -23.83 -3.14
CA TRP A 281 -2.73 -24.48 -3.63
C TRP A 281 -3.79 -23.43 -3.99
N ILE A 282 -3.96 -22.40 -3.17
CA ILE A 282 -4.84 -21.25 -3.43
C ILE A 282 -4.35 -20.48 -4.66
N THR A 283 -3.05 -20.17 -4.77
CA THR A 283 -2.44 -19.50 -5.92
C THR A 283 -2.57 -20.36 -7.18
N ARG A 284 -2.36 -21.68 -7.10
CA ARG A 284 -2.60 -22.60 -8.22
C ARG A 284 -4.07 -22.67 -8.62
N ALA A 285 -4.99 -22.64 -7.66
CA ALA A 285 -6.42 -22.60 -7.94
C ALA A 285 -6.84 -21.26 -8.58
N ILE A 286 -6.33 -20.13 -8.08
CA ILE A 286 -6.55 -18.80 -8.67
C ILE A 286 -5.98 -18.75 -10.09
N ASN A 287 -4.77 -19.29 -10.31
CA ASN A 287 -4.13 -19.34 -11.63
C ASN A 287 -4.83 -20.31 -12.59
N ALA A 288 -5.33 -21.44 -12.10
CA ALA A 288 -6.13 -22.36 -12.91
C ALA A 288 -7.49 -21.75 -13.27
N LEU A 289 -8.08 -20.95 -12.38
CA LEU A 289 -9.33 -20.23 -12.64
C LEU A 289 -9.13 -19.02 -13.55
N SER A 290 -7.97 -18.36 -13.49
CA SER A 290 -7.63 -17.25 -14.40
C SER A 290 -7.40 -17.72 -15.84
N GLN A 291 -7.06 -19.00 -16.06
CA GLN A 291 -7.05 -19.63 -17.39
C GLN A 291 -8.44 -19.76 -18.04
N PHE A 292 -9.52 -19.68 -17.24
CA PHE A 292 -10.90 -19.65 -17.75
C PHE A 292 -11.42 -18.21 -17.97
N ARG A 293 -10.65 -17.17 -17.62
CA ARG A 293 -10.90 -15.83 -18.14
C ARG A 293 -10.44 -15.82 -19.60
N ASN A 294 -11.38 -15.57 -20.51
CA ASN A 294 -11.06 -15.32 -21.92
C ASN A 294 -9.86 -14.37 -22.01
N PRO A 295 -8.82 -14.68 -22.80
CA PRO A 295 -7.74 -13.75 -23.04
C PRO A 295 -8.34 -12.56 -23.79
N LEU A 296 -8.74 -11.53 -23.06
CA LEU A 296 -8.98 -10.22 -23.64
C LEU A 296 -7.63 -9.74 -24.18
N LEU A 297 -7.45 -9.99 -25.47
CA LEU A 297 -6.40 -9.44 -26.30
C LEU A 297 -6.31 -7.92 -26.08
N GLY A 298 -5.20 -7.46 -25.50
CA GLY A 298 -4.64 -6.13 -25.81
C GLY A 298 -4.83 -4.98 -24.83
N HIS A 299 -5.02 -5.23 -23.53
CA HIS A 299 -5.06 -4.13 -22.55
C HIS A 299 -3.69 -3.73 -21.99
N GLU A 300 -3.54 -2.42 -21.74
CA GLU A 300 -2.37 -1.71 -21.23
C GLU A 300 -1.75 -2.41 -20.00
N ALA A 301 -0.54 -2.92 -20.15
CA ALA A 301 0.22 -3.50 -19.04
C ALA A 301 1.10 -2.42 -18.39
N PRO A 302 1.18 -2.36 -17.05
CA PRO A 302 2.13 -1.51 -16.34
C PRO A 302 3.56 -1.67 -16.86
N ALA A 303 4.38 -0.66 -16.63
CA ALA A 303 5.80 -0.75 -16.93
C ALA A 303 6.48 -1.79 -16.03
N PHE A 304 6.74 -3.00 -16.52
CA PHE A 304 7.47 -4.01 -15.75
C PHE A 304 8.94 -4.06 -16.15
N GLY A 305 9.81 -3.99 -15.14
CA GLY A 305 11.22 -4.36 -15.26
C GLY A 305 11.41 -5.85 -14.99
N LYS A 306 12.24 -6.52 -15.78
CA LYS A 306 12.68 -7.91 -15.56
C LYS A 306 14.19 -8.04 -15.54
N THR A 307 14.69 -9.08 -14.88
CA THR A 307 16.09 -9.50 -14.96
C THR A 307 16.21 -11.00 -15.24
N HIS A 308 17.25 -11.38 -15.99
CA HIS A 308 17.62 -12.78 -16.24
C HIS A 308 18.76 -13.25 -15.29
N GLN A 309 19.32 -12.33 -14.51
CA GLN A 309 20.37 -12.62 -13.55
C GLN A 309 19.79 -13.34 -12.32
N SER A 310 20.60 -14.18 -11.67
CA SER A 310 20.18 -14.85 -10.44
C SER A 310 19.89 -13.84 -9.33
N ARG A 311 18.98 -14.18 -8.42
CA ARG A 311 18.79 -13.44 -7.18
C ARG A 311 20.02 -13.66 -6.29
N THR A 312 21.00 -12.78 -6.42
CA THR A 312 22.15 -12.66 -5.51
C THR A 312 21.89 -11.56 -4.48
N ASP A 313 22.55 -11.68 -3.32
CA ASP A 313 22.54 -10.65 -2.26
C ASP A 313 23.03 -9.29 -2.76
N ASP A 314 24.00 -9.28 -3.68
CA ASP A 314 24.44 -8.06 -4.33
C ASP A 314 23.46 -7.70 -5.46
N ILE A 315 22.79 -6.56 -5.30
CA ILE A 315 21.82 -6.01 -6.26
C ILE A 315 22.46 -5.02 -7.24
N ILE A 316 23.61 -4.42 -6.89
CA ILE A 316 24.23 -3.38 -7.68
C ILE A 316 24.82 -3.99 -8.96
N GLY A 317 24.63 -3.31 -10.09
CA GLY A 317 25.11 -3.73 -11.39
C GLY A 317 24.19 -4.68 -12.15
N LYS A 318 23.09 -5.16 -11.53
CA LYS A 318 22.09 -5.99 -12.21
C LYS A 318 21.46 -5.24 -13.37
N GLU A 319 21.46 -5.86 -14.54
CA GLU A 319 20.85 -5.30 -15.74
C GLU A 319 19.35 -5.55 -15.74
N LEU A 320 18.59 -4.50 -16.05
CA LEU A 320 17.14 -4.55 -16.20
C LEU A 320 16.73 -4.32 -17.65
N ARG A 321 15.75 -5.12 -18.06
CA ARG A 321 15.12 -5.05 -19.38
C ARG A 321 13.62 -4.84 -19.20
N LEU A 322 12.97 -4.17 -20.15
CA LEU A 322 11.51 -4.07 -20.17
C LEU A 322 10.91 -5.46 -20.43
N PHE A 323 9.91 -5.84 -19.64
CA PHE A 323 9.28 -7.16 -19.76
C PHE A 323 8.70 -7.42 -21.17
N THR A 324 8.00 -6.45 -21.73
CA THR A 324 7.27 -6.56 -22.99
C THR A 324 8.14 -6.48 -24.24
N THR A 325 9.21 -5.69 -24.22
CA THR A 325 10.06 -5.44 -25.40
C THR A 325 11.43 -6.10 -25.31
N ASN A 326 11.79 -6.65 -24.15
CA ASN A 326 13.15 -7.10 -23.81
C ASN A 326 14.24 -6.02 -24.01
N ALA A 327 13.85 -4.75 -24.16
CA ALA A 327 14.78 -3.65 -24.36
C ALA A 327 15.56 -3.40 -23.07
N ALA A 328 16.88 -3.32 -23.15
CA ALA A 328 17.72 -2.95 -22.01
C ALA A 328 17.43 -1.51 -21.59
N ILE A 329 17.14 -1.33 -20.29
CA ILE A 329 16.79 -0.03 -19.71
C ILE A 329 18.02 0.59 -19.05
N GLY A 330 18.78 -0.23 -18.33
CA GLY A 330 19.89 0.22 -17.52
C GLY A 330 20.30 -0.81 -16.47
N LYS A 331 21.06 -0.35 -15.48
CA LYS A 331 21.53 -1.17 -14.37
C LYS A 331 21.11 -0.56 -13.04
N ILE A 332 20.92 -1.39 -12.02
CA ILE A 332 20.74 -0.91 -10.65
C ILE A 332 22.06 -0.31 -10.19
N THR A 333 22.10 0.98 -9.90
CA THR A 333 23.32 1.69 -9.46
C THR A 333 23.26 2.14 -8.02
N ARG A 334 22.05 2.22 -7.43
CA ARG A 334 21.86 2.53 -6.01
C ARG A 334 20.78 1.64 -5.42
N CYS A 335 20.96 1.23 -4.17
CA CYS A 335 20.00 0.52 -3.34
C CYS A 335 19.95 1.26 -2.00
N TYR A 336 18.74 1.60 -1.55
CA TYR A 336 18.54 2.27 -0.26
C TYR A 336 18.30 1.28 0.88
N ASP A 337 18.40 -0.01 0.61
CA ASP A 337 18.26 -1.05 1.62
C ASP A 337 19.56 -1.81 1.85
N ASN A 338 19.65 -2.39 3.05
CA ASN A 338 20.54 -3.49 3.35
C ASN A 338 19.71 -4.66 3.92
N PRO A 339 19.01 -5.41 3.06
CA PRO A 339 17.99 -6.36 3.52
C PRO A 339 18.55 -7.42 4.47
N SER A 340 17.84 -7.65 5.58
CA SER A 340 18.25 -8.65 6.56
C SER A 340 18.27 -10.04 5.95
N ARG A 341 19.33 -10.81 6.25
CA ARG A 341 19.43 -12.23 5.85
C ARG A 341 18.58 -13.16 6.70
N ILE A 342 18.05 -12.66 7.83
CA ILE A 342 17.40 -13.46 8.87
C ILE A 342 15.94 -13.02 9.05
N LEU A 343 15.71 -11.71 9.08
CA LEU A 343 14.37 -11.17 9.27
C LEU A 343 13.58 -11.26 7.96
N PRO A 344 12.36 -11.82 8.00
CA PRO A 344 11.53 -11.87 6.81
C PRO A 344 11.11 -10.47 6.39
N TYR A 345 10.75 -10.34 5.13
CA TYR A 345 10.03 -9.16 4.66
C TYR A 345 8.69 -8.99 5.41
N PRO A 346 8.23 -7.75 5.73
CA PRO A 346 8.89 -6.47 5.48
C PRO A 346 9.90 -6.07 6.57
N SER A 347 9.93 -6.76 7.71
CA SER A 347 10.74 -6.39 8.90
C SER A 347 12.26 -6.37 8.69
N GLY A 348 12.77 -6.91 7.59
CA GLY A 348 14.18 -6.85 7.22
C GLY A 348 14.54 -5.74 6.24
N TYR A 349 13.65 -4.80 5.97
CA TYR A 349 13.79 -3.77 4.92
C TYR A 349 13.47 -2.38 5.48
N HIS A 350 14.19 -1.37 5.01
CA HIS A 350 14.03 0.01 5.48
C HIS A 350 13.17 0.86 4.54
N HIS A 351 13.40 0.73 3.24
CA HIS A 351 12.79 1.55 2.20
C HIS A 351 12.22 0.72 1.04
N ASP A 352 12.79 -0.47 0.82
CA ASP A 352 12.49 -1.35 -0.30
C ASP A 352 12.54 -0.61 -1.65
N LEU A 353 13.63 0.14 -1.87
CA LEU A 353 13.82 1.05 -2.97
C LEU A 353 15.22 0.92 -3.60
N SER A 354 15.25 0.78 -4.92
CA SER A 354 16.44 0.75 -5.75
C SER A 354 16.30 1.69 -6.96
N LEU A 355 17.44 2.16 -7.48
CA LEU A 355 17.50 3.08 -8.63
C LEU A 355 18.22 2.46 -9.82
N ILE A 356 17.60 2.62 -10.98
CA ILE A 356 18.10 2.16 -12.27
C ILE A 356 18.64 3.37 -13.03
N GLN A 357 19.89 3.31 -13.47
CA GLN A 357 20.51 4.31 -14.33
C GLN A 357 20.93 3.69 -15.66
N GLY A 358 20.85 4.48 -16.72
CA GLY A 358 21.18 4.05 -18.08
C GLY A 358 21.10 5.21 -19.07
N ASN A 359 21.71 5.04 -20.24
CA ASN A 359 21.76 6.09 -21.27
C ASN A 359 20.42 6.32 -21.98
N ALA A 360 19.47 5.38 -21.87
CA ALA A 360 18.20 5.39 -22.57
C ALA A 360 17.03 5.01 -21.65
N LEU A 361 16.96 5.64 -20.47
CA LEU A 361 15.83 5.40 -19.54
C LEU A 361 14.50 5.80 -20.22
N PRO A 362 13.52 4.89 -20.32
CA PRO A 362 12.22 5.20 -20.90
C PRO A 362 11.55 6.35 -20.15
N ASP A 363 10.69 7.07 -20.86
CA ASP A 363 9.82 8.04 -20.20
C ASP A 363 8.70 7.30 -19.49
N VAL A 364 8.39 7.78 -18.29
CA VAL A 364 7.33 7.22 -17.45
C VAL A 364 6.21 8.24 -17.40
N MET A 365 4.98 7.79 -17.64
CA MET A 365 3.80 8.63 -17.74
C MET A 365 2.68 8.07 -16.88
N THR A 366 1.83 8.96 -16.38
CA THR A 366 0.59 8.57 -15.73
C THR A 366 -0.38 7.96 -16.75
N PRO A 367 -1.27 7.05 -16.32
CA PRO A 367 -2.34 6.54 -17.18
C PRO A 367 -3.24 7.68 -17.71
N PRO A 368 -3.83 7.52 -18.92
CA PRO A 368 -4.78 8.49 -19.46
C PRO A 368 -5.94 8.79 -18.49
N GLY A 369 -6.37 10.05 -18.41
CA GLY A 369 -7.47 10.48 -17.53
C GLY A 369 -7.04 10.85 -16.10
N TYR A 370 -5.75 10.83 -15.80
CA TYR A 370 -5.22 11.15 -14.47
C TYR A 370 -4.25 12.34 -14.48
N PRO A 371 -4.19 13.09 -13.36
CA PRO A 371 -3.20 14.14 -13.15
C PRO A 371 -1.77 13.65 -13.45
N PRO A 372 -0.95 14.41 -14.18
CA PRO A 372 0.47 14.13 -14.26
C PRO A 372 1.08 14.23 -12.85
N ILE A 373 1.98 13.30 -12.52
CA ILE A 373 2.69 13.27 -11.24
C ILE A 373 4.04 13.97 -11.43
N SER A 374 4.17 15.17 -10.87
CA SER A 374 5.32 16.06 -11.05
C SER A 374 6.01 16.45 -9.74
N GLU A 375 5.36 16.24 -8.61
CA GLU A 375 5.86 16.67 -7.29
C GLU A 375 5.75 15.56 -6.24
N TRP A 376 6.52 15.69 -5.18
CA TRP A 376 6.39 14.87 -3.97
C TRP A 376 5.39 15.49 -3.00
N ALA A 377 4.48 14.69 -2.46
CA ALA A 377 3.58 15.09 -1.39
C ALA A 377 4.32 15.06 -0.05
N PRO A 378 4.17 16.08 0.81
CA PRO A 378 4.65 15.99 2.18
C PRO A 378 3.81 14.95 2.94
N HIS A 379 4.43 14.19 3.85
CA HIS A 379 3.70 13.16 4.60
C HIS A 379 2.61 13.77 5.49
N SER A 380 2.80 14.99 6.01
CA SER A 380 1.77 15.74 6.75
C SER A 380 0.47 15.90 5.97
N GLU A 381 0.54 16.13 4.65
CA GLU A 381 -0.66 16.25 3.81
C GLU A 381 -1.42 14.92 3.73
N VAL A 382 -0.68 13.81 3.53
CA VAL A 382 -1.24 12.45 3.50
C VAL A 382 -1.87 12.09 4.86
N LEU A 383 -1.14 12.33 5.94
CA LEU A 383 -1.57 12.06 7.31
C LEU A 383 -2.79 12.90 7.73
N ALA A 384 -2.85 14.15 7.27
CA ALA A 384 -4.00 15.04 7.48
C ALA A 384 -5.29 14.54 6.80
N GLY A 385 -5.19 13.58 5.88
CA GLY A 385 -6.33 12.97 5.19
C GLY A 385 -6.63 13.57 3.84
N ALA A 386 -5.61 14.07 3.12
CA ALA A 386 -5.75 14.41 1.71
C ALA A 386 -6.34 13.24 0.90
N PRO A 387 -7.16 13.51 -0.13
CA PRO A 387 -7.62 12.46 -1.04
C PRO A 387 -6.43 11.72 -1.65
N LEU A 388 -6.51 10.39 -1.70
CA LEU A 388 -5.45 9.53 -2.20
C LEU A 388 -5.92 8.67 -3.38
N TYR A 389 -4.99 8.32 -4.24
CA TYR A 389 -5.16 7.27 -5.23
C TYR A 389 -3.85 6.51 -5.43
N ALA A 390 -3.92 5.22 -5.75
CA ALA A 390 -2.77 4.40 -6.11
C ALA A 390 -2.77 4.19 -7.62
N THR A 391 -1.64 4.39 -8.30
CA THR A 391 -1.50 4.20 -9.75
C THR A 391 -0.24 3.42 -10.10
N ALA A 392 -0.33 2.49 -11.05
CA ALA A 392 0.86 1.97 -11.71
C ALA A 392 1.25 2.89 -12.87
N MET A 393 2.55 3.10 -13.07
CA MET A 393 3.03 3.99 -14.12
C MET A 393 3.24 3.24 -15.43
N ASN A 394 3.08 3.95 -16.55
CA ASN A 394 3.29 3.41 -17.89
C ASN A 394 4.63 3.89 -18.46
N ALA A 395 5.44 2.96 -18.96
CA ALA A 395 6.66 3.28 -19.68
C ALA A 395 6.29 3.49 -21.13
N LYS A 396 6.61 4.66 -21.68
CA LYS A 396 6.45 4.94 -23.10
C LYS A 396 7.39 4.05 -23.90
N THR A 397 6.89 2.88 -24.28
CA THR A 397 7.46 2.13 -25.39
C THR A 397 6.98 2.81 -26.68
N GLN A 398 7.75 2.73 -27.78
CA GLN A 398 7.38 3.37 -29.05
C GLN A 398 6.05 2.87 -29.66
N ARG A 399 5.34 1.97 -28.99
CA ARG A 399 4.02 1.44 -29.36
C ARG A 399 3.01 1.81 -28.28
N TRP A 400 2.28 2.89 -28.49
CA TRP A 400 1.05 3.14 -27.75
C TRP A 400 0.01 2.11 -28.17
N ARG A 401 -0.70 1.51 -27.21
CA ARG A 401 -2.07 1.08 -27.46
C ARG A 401 -2.94 1.99 -26.63
N VAL A 402 -3.62 2.90 -27.32
CA VAL A 402 -4.60 3.83 -26.73
C VAL A 402 -5.82 3.01 -26.33
N ILE A 403 -6.27 3.12 -25.08
CA ILE A 403 -7.60 2.64 -24.69
C ILE A 403 -8.68 3.56 -25.26
N GLU A 404 -9.61 2.97 -26.01
CA GLU A 404 -10.97 3.46 -26.18
C GLU A 404 -11.89 2.63 -25.25
N GLY A 405 -12.58 3.27 -24.30
CA GLY A 405 -13.60 2.63 -23.46
C GLY A 405 -13.80 3.26 -22.08
N GLU A 406 -15.05 3.28 -21.59
CA GLU A 406 -15.50 3.86 -20.29
C GLU A 406 -15.02 3.12 -19.03
N LYS A 407 -14.26 2.03 -19.16
CA LYS A 407 -13.75 1.28 -18.00
C LYS A 407 -12.29 1.63 -17.76
N VAL A 408 -12.04 2.47 -16.76
CA VAL A 408 -10.72 2.65 -16.14
C VAL A 408 -10.21 1.25 -15.75
N PRO A 409 -9.08 0.76 -16.30
CA PRO A 409 -8.55 -0.54 -15.89
C PRO A 409 -8.10 -0.50 -14.41
N SER A 410 -7.87 -1.66 -13.80
CA SER A 410 -7.34 -1.87 -12.42
C SER A 410 -5.94 -1.26 -12.16
N VAL A 411 -5.52 -0.32 -13.00
CA VAL A 411 -4.24 0.39 -12.95
C VAL A 411 -4.29 1.53 -11.94
N VAL A 412 -5.48 2.05 -11.65
CA VAL A 412 -5.66 3.17 -10.71
C VAL A 412 -6.85 2.97 -9.79
N GLU A 413 -6.65 3.16 -8.49
CA GLU A 413 -7.68 2.97 -7.48
C GLU A 413 -7.67 4.11 -6.46
N ASN A 414 -8.84 4.71 -6.21
CA ASN A 414 -9.01 5.62 -5.09
C ASN A 414 -8.62 4.93 -3.79
N ALA A 415 -7.90 5.63 -2.92
CA ALA A 415 -7.34 5.08 -1.70
C ALA A 415 -7.74 5.89 -0.45
N VAL A 416 -7.73 5.21 0.69
CA VAL A 416 -7.87 5.83 2.01
C VAL A 416 -6.77 5.35 2.94
N LEU A 417 -6.11 6.30 3.60
CA LEU A 417 -5.12 6.02 4.62
C LEU A 417 -5.79 5.33 5.81
N LEU A 418 -5.23 4.22 6.26
CA LEU A 418 -5.70 3.49 7.44
C LEU A 418 -4.85 3.79 8.68
N GLY A 419 -3.56 4.09 8.50
CA GLY A 419 -2.67 4.35 9.62
C GLY A 419 -1.19 4.22 9.28
N SER A 420 -0.38 4.04 10.33
CA SER A 420 1.06 3.83 10.25
C SER A 420 1.46 2.50 10.88
N GLN A 421 2.57 1.94 10.39
CA GLN A 421 3.18 0.71 10.90
C GLN A 421 4.65 0.96 11.21
N TYR A 422 5.12 0.33 12.28
CA TYR A 422 6.46 0.41 12.82
C TYR A 422 7.01 -1.01 12.99
N PHE A 423 8.22 -1.30 12.49
CA PHE A 423 8.94 -2.53 12.78
C PHE A 423 10.22 -2.25 13.53
N TRP A 424 10.50 -3.03 14.57
CA TRP A 424 11.64 -2.78 15.45
C TRP A 424 12.95 -3.22 14.79
N GLU A 425 13.89 -2.28 14.68
CA GLU A 425 15.29 -2.56 14.49
C GLU A 425 15.98 -2.50 15.85
N ARG A 426 15.99 -3.63 16.55
CA ARG A 426 16.42 -3.70 17.96
C ARG A 426 17.88 -3.28 18.16
N GLU A 427 18.75 -3.66 17.24
CA GLU A 427 20.19 -3.39 17.31
C GLU A 427 20.50 -1.90 17.18
N ALA A 428 19.70 -1.18 16.38
CA ALA A 428 19.84 0.25 16.16
C ALA A 428 18.95 1.11 17.08
N TYR A 429 18.12 0.49 17.92
CA TYR A 429 17.07 1.17 18.70
C TYR A 429 16.17 2.08 17.83
N ARG A 430 15.81 1.59 16.64
CA ARG A 430 15.03 2.32 15.62
C ARG A 430 13.79 1.55 15.22
N ALA A 431 12.95 2.19 14.43
CA ALA A 431 11.86 1.52 13.77
C ALA A 431 11.75 1.92 12.30
N ASP A 432 11.53 0.92 11.45
CA ASP A 432 11.13 1.15 10.06
C ASP A 432 9.68 1.55 10.02
N VAL A 433 9.38 2.59 9.23
CA VAL A 433 8.04 3.19 9.19
C VAL A 433 7.41 2.97 7.82
N SER A 434 6.16 2.51 7.84
CA SER A 434 5.34 2.37 6.64
C SER A 434 3.98 3.04 6.86
N LEU A 435 3.40 3.56 5.78
CA LEU A 435 1.98 3.94 5.77
C LEU A 435 1.14 2.76 5.29
N LEU A 436 -0.06 2.62 5.84
CA LEU A 436 -1.02 1.57 5.50
C LEU A 436 -2.26 2.20 4.87
N TRP A 437 -2.74 1.66 3.77
CA TRP A 437 -3.96 2.14 3.10
C TRP A 437 -4.76 0.97 2.52
N ARG A 438 -5.96 1.29 2.04
CA ARG A 438 -6.77 0.40 1.21
C ARG A 438 -7.34 1.16 0.04
N THR A 439 -7.84 0.45 -0.95
CA THR A 439 -8.41 1.01 -2.18
C THR A 439 -9.89 0.65 -2.35
N VAL A 440 -10.57 1.30 -3.31
CA VAL A 440 -11.96 0.99 -3.70
C VAL A 440 -12.02 -0.33 -4.44
N ASP A 441 -12.99 -1.16 -4.06
CA ASP A 441 -13.24 -2.52 -4.53
C ASP A 441 -12.03 -3.44 -4.32
N HIS A 442 -12.23 -4.63 -3.75
CA HIS A 442 -11.16 -5.64 -3.61
C HIS A 442 -10.82 -6.24 -4.97
N VAL A 443 -10.31 -5.42 -5.87
CA VAL A 443 -9.65 -5.95 -7.05
C VAL A 443 -8.55 -6.90 -6.53
N ASP A 444 -8.48 -8.05 -7.19
CA ASP A 444 -7.56 -9.16 -6.97
C ASP A 444 -6.21 -8.68 -6.39
N SER A 445 -5.60 -9.46 -5.47
CA SER A 445 -4.27 -9.14 -4.89
C SER A 445 -3.38 -8.51 -5.95
N ALA A 446 -2.77 -7.37 -5.65
CA ALA A 446 -2.02 -6.58 -6.60
C ALA A 446 -0.64 -7.23 -6.88
N SER A 447 -0.62 -8.56 -7.00
CA SER A 447 0.50 -9.35 -7.48
C SER A 447 1.00 -8.75 -8.79
N GLY A 448 2.25 -8.28 -8.78
CA GLY A 448 2.89 -7.57 -9.88
C GLY A 448 2.93 -6.04 -9.73
N TYR A 449 2.04 -5.42 -8.94
CA TYR A 449 1.99 -3.96 -8.75
C TYR A 449 2.99 -3.40 -7.74
N SER A 450 3.96 -4.22 -7.33
CA SER A 450 5.05 -3.80 -6.46
C SER A 450 5.86 -2.69 -7.13
N GLY A 451 5.91 -1.51 -6.51
CA GLY A 451 6.48 -0.30 -7.10
C GLY A 451 5.47 0.68 -7.72
N SER A 452 4.17 0.38 -7.67
CA SER A 452 3.10 1.36 -7.96
C SER A 452 3.15 2.53 -7.00
N VAL A 453 2.61 3.67 -7.39
CA VAL A 453 2.76 4.95 -6.69
C VAL A 453 1.47 5.31 -5.97
N LEU A 454 1.56 5.57 -4.66
CA LEU A 454 0.49 6.22 -3.92
C LEU A 454 0.63 7.73 -4.09
N CYS A 455 -0.45 8.41 -4.46
CA CYS A 455 -0.47 9.82 -4.78
C CYS A 455 -1.55 10.56 -4.00
N THR A 456 -1.33 11.86 -3.73
CA THR A 456 -2.40 12.78 -3.34
C THR A 456 -3.09 13.36 -4.56
N GLY A 457 -4.39 13.61 -4.44
CA GLY A 457 -5.24 14.17 -5.49
C GLY A 457 -6.50 13.35 -5.74
N VAL A 458 -7.29 13.80 -6.72
CA VAL A 458 -8.51 13.12 -7.14
C VAL A 458 -8.37 12.71 -8.61
N PRO A 459 -8.59 11.42 -8.93
CA PRO A 459 -8.72 10.95 -10.31
C PRO A 459 -9.63 11.81 -11.18
N GLY A 460 -9.20 12.16 -12.39
CA GLY A 460 -9.99 13.00 -13.32
C GLY A 460 -10.08 14.49 -12.95
N GLY A 461 -9.44 14.94 -11.87
CA GLY A 461 -9.32 16.36 -11.54
C GLY A 461 -8.37 17.11 -12.48
N SER A 462 -8.58 18.41 -12.66
CA SER A 462 -7.72 19.28 -13.49
C SER A 462 -6.38 19.68 -12.85
N GLY A 463 -6.07 19.15 -11.67
CA GLY A 463 -4.85 19.45 -10.91
C GLY A 463 -3.66 18.58 -11.29
N GLN A 464 -2.50 18.83 -10.69
CA GLN A 464 -1.34 17.94 -10.72
C GLN A 464 -1.42 16.95 -9.54
N GLY A 465 -0.99 15.71 -9.78
CA GLY A 465 -0.88 14.69 -8.73
C GLY A 465 0.47 14.79 -8.03
N LYS A 466 0.52 14.46 -6.75
CA LYS A 466 1.78 14.42 -5.99
C LYS A 466 2.06 13.01 -5.48
N ALA A 467 3.25 12.49 -5.73
CA ALA A 467 3.65 11.17 -5.23
C ALA A 467 3.96 11.23 -3.74
N ALA A 468 3.41 10.29 -2.97
CA ALA A 468 3.71 10.16 -1.55
C ALA A 468 4.74 9.06 -1.27
N LEU A 469 4.53 7.87 -1.84
CA LEU A 469 5.33 6.66 -1.57
C LEU A 469 5.02 5.57 -2.60
N PHE A 470 5.78 4.48 -2.56
CA PHE A 470 5.55 3.31 -3.39
C PHE A 470 4.79 2.22 -2.64
N GLN A 471 3.97 1.44 -3.34
CA GLN A 471 3.42 0.20 -2.79
C GLN A 471 4.50 -0.86 -2.75
N ASN A 472 4.81 -1.33 -1.55
CA ASN A 472 5.83 -2.34 -1.30
C ASN A 472 5.18 -3.69 -0.96
N PHE A 473 4.10 -3.68 -0.16
CA PHE A 473 3.53 -4.91 0.38
C PHE A 473 2.02 -4.89 0.56
N GLU A 474 1.48 -6.09 0.78
CA GLU A 474 0.09 -6.32 1.21
C GLU A 474 0.07 -7.08 2.54
N ALA A 475 -0.96 -6.84 3.33
CA ALA A 475 -1.19 -7.52 4.59
C ALA A 475 -2.68 -7.80 4.78
N GLY A 476 -3.00 -8.92 5.42
CA GLY A 476 -4.34 -9.18 5.91
C GLY A 476 -4.59 -8.42 7.20
N LEU A 477 -5.56 -7.51 7.20
CA LEU A 477 -6.10 -6.91 8.41
C LEU A 477 -7.24 -7.77 8.93
N ARG A 478 -7.10 -8.37 10.10
CA ARG A 478 -8.17 -9.16 10.69
C ARG A 478 -9.36 -8.26 11.04
N VAL A 479 -10.56 -8.68 10.64
CA VAL A 479 -11.81 -7.95 10.87
C VAL A 479 -12.86 -8.85 11.52
N TRP A 480 -13.85 -8.23 12.13
CA TRP A 480 -14.97 -8.93 12.76
C TRP A 480 -15.91 -9.49 11.69
N ASN A 481 -15.79 -10.80 11.44
CA ASN A 481 -16.74 -11.60 10.68
C ASN A 481 -16.83 -12.99 11.31
N ASN A 482 -17.90 -13.71 11.01
CA ASN A 482 -18.04 -15.13 11.38
C ASN A 482 -18.15 -15.98 10.10
N PRO A 483 -17.10 -16.73 9.69
CA PRO A 483 -15.76 -16.82 10.32
C PRO A 483 -14.93 -15.53 10.14
N PRO A 484 -13.86 -15.31 10.93
CA PRO A 484 -12.98 -14.16 10.80
C PRO A 484 -12.45 -14.04 9.37
N MET A 485 -12.62 -12.87 8.77
CA MET A 485 -12.09 -12.56 7.45
C MET A 485 -10.92 -11.57 7.58
N PHE A 486 -10.15 -11.46 6.51
CA PHE A 486 -9.09 -10.48 6.39
C PHE A 486 -9.48 -9.44 5.34
N ALA A 487 -9.37 -8.17 5.71
CA ALA A 487 -9.40 -7.08 4.76
C ALA A 487 -7.99 -6.94 4.14
N ASN A 488 -7.90 -6.83 2.82
CA ASN A 488 -6.60 -6.62 2.18
C ASN A 488 -6.18 -5.15 2.34
N ILE A 489 -5.06 -4.93 3.00
CA ILE A 489 -4.45 -3.61 3.15
C ILE A 489 -3.11 -3.57 2.46
N LYS A 490 -2.80 -2.43 1.85
CA LYS A 490 -1.55 -2.13 1.16
C LYS A 490 -0.64 -1.35 2.08
N GLY A 491 0.67 -1.48 1.88
CA GLY A 491 1.66 -0.77 2.66
C GLY A 491 2.89 -0.37 1.85
N GLY A 492 3.53 0.69 2.30
CA GLY A 492 4.70 1.27 1.64
C GLY A 492 5.57 2.03 2.61
N PHE A 493 6.88 1.87 2.45
CA PHE A 493 7.88 2.47 3.33
C PHE A 493 8.02 3.96 3.08
N LEU A 494 8.44 4.69 4.12
CA LEU A 494 8.78 6.10 3.95
C LEU A 494 10.01 6.24 3.06
N LEU A 495 9.99 7.25 2.18
CA LEU A 495 11.05 7.46 1.21
C LEU A 495 12.29 8.11 1.84
N PRO A 496 13.50 7.72 1.41
CA PRO A 496 14.72 8.40 1.82
C PRO A 496 14.69 9.89 1.44
N THR A 497 15.31 10.74 2.26
CA THR A 497 15.28 12.20 2.07
C THR A 497 15.86 12.66 0.74
N GLU A 498 16.90 11.98 0.24
CA GLU A 498 17.44 12.26 -1.11
C GLU A 498 16.37 12.08 -2.20
N ILE A 499 15.51 11.07 -2.04
CA ILE A 499 14.42 10.79 -2.98
C ILE A 499 13.31 11.84 -2.85
N ARG A 500 12.95 12.23 -1.63
CA ARG A 500 11.95 13.29 -1.41
C ARG A 500 12.41 14.66 -1.92
N ASN A 501 13.72 14.90 -1.92
CA ASN A 501 14.33 16.12 -2.45
C ASN A 501 14.62 16.02 -3.97
N SER A 502 14.33 14.88 -4.61
CA SER A 502 14.50 14.72 -6.05
C SER A 502 13.37 15.37 -6.83
N VAL A 503 13.60 15.67 -8.10
CA VAL A 503 12.57 16.19 -9.01
C VAL A 503 11.95 15.02 -9.77
N ILE A 504 10.63 14.90 -9.74
CA ILE A 504 9.94 13.92 -10.58
C ILE A 504 9.95 14.43 -12.02
N VAL A 505 10.53 13.64 -12.91
CA VAL A 505 10.63 13.97 -14.33
C VAL A 505 9.33 13.55 -15.01
N ALA A 506 8.31 14.38 -14.87
CA ALA A 506 7.08 14.27 -15.64
C ALA A 506 7.30 14.82 -17.05
N ARG A 507 6.75 14.16 -18.06
CA ARG A 507 6.46 14.81 -19.34
C ARG A 507 5.00 15.22 -19.36
N ASP A 508 4.73 16.39 -19.93
CA ASP A 508 3.36 16.78 -20.24
C ASP A 508 2.72 15.70 -21.13
N PRO A 509 1.47 15.30 -20.84
CA PRO A 509 0.70 14.54 -21.81
C PRO A 509 0.69 15.37 -23.09
N GLN A 510 1.21 14.82 -24.19
CA GLN A 510 0.99 15.44 -25.50
C GLN A 510 -0.51 15.67 -25.67
N PRO A 511 -0.95 16.83 -26.18
CA PRO A 511 -2.37 17.05 -26.44
C PRO A 511 -2.86 15.91 -27.31
N GLN A 512 -3.82 15.14 -26.78
CA GLN A 512 -4.49 14.13 -27.59
C GLN A 512 -5.11 14.83 -28.81
N PRO A 513 -5.14 14.20 -29.99
CA PRO A 513 -6.06 14.64 -31.03
C PRO A 513 -7.46 14.68 -30.40
N GLN A 514 -8.11 15.85 -30.45
CA GLN A 514 -9.49 16.00 -29.98
C GLN A 514 -10.39 15.05 -30.77
N TYR A 515 -10.71 13.90 -30.21
CA TYR A 515 -11.85 13.11 -30.68
C TYR A 515 -13.06 13.56 -29.89
N ASN A 516 -14.06 14.08 -30.60
CA ASN A 516 -15.32 14.57 -30.04
C ASN A 516 -15.99 13.48 -29.19
N THR A 517 -15.86 13.55 -27.86
CA THR A 517 -16.50 12.66 -26.89
C THR A 517 -17.83 13.22 -26.36
N LEU A 518 -18.51 14.06 -27.13
CA LEU A 518 -19.91 14.39 -26.82
C LEU A 518 -20.82 13.30 -27.35
N PRO A 519 -21.78 12.79 -26.55
CA PRO A 519 -22.81 11.90 -27.05
C PRO A 519 -23.66 12.67 -28.05
N GLN A 520 -23.42 12.48 -29.35
CA GLN A 520 -24.41 12.89 -30.35
C GLN A 520 -25.60 11.98 -30.17
N HIS A 521 -26.69 12.54 -29.63
CA HIS A 521 -28.01 11.93 -29.71
C HIS A 521 -28.27 11.53 -31.16
N SER A 522 -28.17 10.24 -31.47
CA SER A 522 -28.64 9.71 -32.73
C SER A 522 -30.15 9.93 -32.76
N ARG A 523 -30.58 10.94 -33.52
CA ARG A 523 -31.97 11.03 -33.95
C ARG A 523 -32.26 9.78 -34.75
N LEU A 524 -32.98 8.85 -34.13
CA LEU A 524 -33.59 7.70 -34.80
C LEU A 524 -34.48 8.21 -35.92
N TRP A 525 -33.99 8.16 -37.15
CA TRP A 525 -34.82 8.24 -38.34
C TRP A 525 -35.56 6.91 -38.46
N THR A 526 -36.84 6.92 -38.09
CA THR A 526 -37.76 5.85 -38.41
C THR A 526 -38.04 5.87 -39.92
N HIS A 527 -37.42 4.96 -40.66
CA HIS A 527 -37.86 4.65 -42.01
C HIS A 527 -39.21 3.90 -41.96
N GLY A 528 -40.29 4.68 -41.97
CA GLY A 528 -41.61 4.19 -42.38
C GLY A 528 -41.67 4.09 -43.90
N ARG A 529 -41.68 2.86 -44.43
CA ARG A 529 -42.16 2.58 -45.79
C ARG A 529 -43.68 2.78 -45.82
N ARG A 530 -44.16 3.77 -46.58
CA ARG A 530 -45.38 3.63 -47.40
C ARG A 530 -45.18 4.33 -48.72
N SER A 531 -45.18 3.52 -49.77
CA SER A 531 -45.40 3.91 -51.16
C SER A 531 -46.85 4.33 -51.36
N LEU A 532 -47.07 5.51 -51.92
CA LEU A 532 -48.24 5.83 -52.72
C LEU A 532 -47.76 6.70 -53.89
N SER A 533 -47.83 6.11 -55.08
CA SER A 533 -47.90 6.78 -56.38
C SER A 533 -49.24 7.52 -56.49
N GLY A 534 -49.23 8.71 -57.10
CA GLY A 534 -50.38 9.63 -57.27
C GLY A 534 -51.51 9.12 -58.18
N PRO A 535 -52.44 9.99 -58.63
CA PRO A 535 -52.35 11.45 -58.79
C PRO A 535 -52.82 12.27 -57.58
#